data_AF-A0A844EFV2-F1
#
_entry.id   AF-A0A844EFV2-F1
#
_cell.length_a   1.000
_cell.length_b   1.000
_cell.length_c   1.000
_cell.angle_alpha   90.00
_cell.angle_beta   90.00
_cell.angle_gamma   90.00
#
_symmetry.space_group_name_H-M   'P 1'
#
loop_
_entity.id
_entity.type
_entity.pdbx_description
1 polymer ?
#
loop_
_entity_poly.entity_id
_entity_poly.type
_entity_poly.pdbx_seq_one_letter_code
_entity_poly.pdbx_strand_id
1 'polypeptide(L)'
;MDDIEMARPKGLLIPFDKFVILDILPPEQYKNVLTKMRQYVEHGKEPEGLEDLEKMAFESLRSSMDTNIETYRRSILANRKNGRKGGRPRKATETDGIAEEPTETHGFSEKPTKTDGGLKYKVQSTTDTKVSDSSSAEALPPTPKSRFSPPDVETVKSYFAEKGGTEAQAIRFHAYYESNGWKVGRNPMKNWKAAASGWISRDREQQPNKPAPGNTSRSAADVYADIFKGVI
;
A
#
# COMPACT_ATOMS: atom_id res chain seq x y z
N MET A 1 17.32 3.87 -31.19
CA MET A 1 16.16 3.17 -30.60
C MET A 1 16.60 2.84 -29.20
N ASP A 2 16.04 3.52 -28.20
CA ASP A 2 16.52 3.41 -26.82
C ASP A 2 16.34 1.97 -26.31
N ASP A 3 17.35 1.40 -25.62
CA ASP A 3 17.33 0.05 -25.04
C ASP A 3 16.08 -0.25 -24.17
N ILE A 4 15.37 0.80 -23.76
CA ILE A 4 14.15 0.74 -22.94
C ILE A 4 12.92 0.35 -23.75
N GLU A 5 12.79 0.79 -25.00
CA GLU A 5 11.66 0.39 -25.86
C GLU A 5 11.71 -1.11 -26.14
N MET A 6 12.92 -1.68 -26.16
CA MET A 6 13.17 -3.11 -26.31
C MET A 6 13.14 -3.88 -24.98
N ALA A 7 12.97 -3.21 -23.84
CA ALA A 7 12.93 -3.88 -22.55
C ALA A 7 11.68 -4.75 -22.43
N ARG A 8 11.90 -6.01 -22.03
CA ARG A 8 10.85 -7.04 -21.91
C ARG A 8 10.67 -7.49 -20.46
N PRO A 9 9.44 -7.87 -20.07
CA PRO A 9 9.17 -8.43 -18.74
C PRO A 9 9.95 -9.71 -18.49
N LYS A 10 10.26 -9.98 -17.22
CA LYS A 10 10.90 -11.23 -16.76
C LYS A 10 9.89 -12.32 -16.36
N GLY A 11 8.62 -12.10 -16.62
CA GLY A 11 7.54 -12.99 -16.21
C GLY A 11 6.33 -12.87 -17.12
N LEU A 12 5.66 -14.00 -17.30
CA LEU A 12 4.40 -14.11 -18.03
C LEU A 12 3.24 -13.95 -17.03
N LEU A 13 2.37 -12.98 -17.27
CA LEU A 13 1.15 -12.78 -16.49
C LEU A 13 -0.03 -13.29 -17.29
N ILE A 14 -0.70 -14.31 -16.75
CA ILE A 14 -1.90 -14.92 -17.33
C ILE A 14 -3.06 -14.67 -16.36
N PRO A 15 -4.07 -13.87 -16.75
CA PRO A 15 -5.26 -13.69 -15.93
C PRO A 15 -6.01 -15.02 -15.72
N PHE A 16 -6.55 -15.23 -14.52
CA PHE A 16 -7.21 -16.50 -14.17
C PHE A 16 -8.42 -16.83 -15.06
N ASP A 17 -9.15 -15.82 -15.52
CA ASP A 17 -10.29 -15.97 -16.44
C ASP A 17 -9.89 -16.53 -17.81
N LYS A 18 -8.61 -16.43 -18.18
CA LYS A 18 -8.09 -16.94 -19.46
C LYS A 18 -7.71 -18.42 -19.42
N PHE A 19 -7.63 -19.03 -18.24
CA PHE A 19 -7.38 -20.47 -18.13
C PHE A 19 -8.52 -21.29 -18.71
N VAL A 20 -9.75 -20.78 -18.74
CA VAL A 20 -10.88 -21.46 -19.40
C VAL A 20 -10.58 -21.81 -20.85
N ILE A 21 -9.88 -20.93 -21.58
CA ILE A 21 -9.50 -21.18 -22.98
C ILE A 21 -8.34 -22.18 -23.05
N LEU A 22 -7.40 -22.07 -22.12
CA LEU A 22 -6.24 -22.95 -22.07
C LEU A 22 -6.60 -24.38 -21.68
N ASP A 23 -7.59 -24.55 -20.79
CA ASP A 23 -8.04 -25.86 -20.31
C ASP A 23 -8.83 -26.65 -21.37
N ILE A 24 -9.35 -25.97 -22.40
CA ILE A 24 -10.01 -26.61 -23.56
C ILE A 24 -8.96 -27.22 -24.51
N LEU A 25 -7.72 -26.73 -24.48
CA LEU A 25 -6.67 -27.21 -25.36
C LEU A 25 -6.21 -28.62 -24.97
N PRO A 26 -5.95 -29.50 -25.94
CA PRO A 26 -5.18 -30.71 -25.72
C PRO A 26 -3.84 -30.41 -25.03
N PRO A 27 -3.31 -31.31 -24.18
CA PRO A 27 -2.08 -31.05 -23.41
C PRO A 27 -0.86 -30.65 -24.25
N GLU A 28 -0.74 -31.18 -25.47
CA GLU A 28 0.34 -30.83 -26.40
C GLU A 28 0.20 -29.39 -26.92
N GLN A 29 -1.01 -29.01 -27.33
CA GLN A 29 -1.33 -27.65 -27.79
C GLN A 29 -1.20 -26.63 -26.64
N TYR A 30 -1.66 -26.99 -25.43
CA TYR A 30 -1.48 -26.16 -24.23
C TYR A 30 0.00 -25.80 -24.02
N LYS A 31 0.88 -26.82 -24.05
CA LYS A 31 2.32 -26.63 -23.87
C LYS A 31 2.91 -25.75 -24.98
N ASN A 32 2.49 -25.98 -26.23
CA ASN A 32 2.95 -25.21 -27.38
C ASN A 32 2.56 -23.73 -27.25
N VAL A 33 1.28 -23.46 -27.03
CA VAL A 33 0.72 -22.11 -26.83
C VAL A 33 1.44 -21.38 -25.69
N LEU A 34 1.61 -22.04 -24.53
CA LEU A 34 2.30 -21.43 -23.39
C LEU A 34 3.77 -21.11 -23.69
N THR A 35 4.45 -21.98 -24.43
CA THR A 35 5.85 -21.77 -24.86
C THR A 35 5.95 -20.57 -25.80
N LYS A 36 5.02 -20.46 -26.74
CA LYS A 36 4.94 -19.36 -27.71
C LYS A 36 4.60 -18.03 -27.04
N MET A 37 3.68 -18.03 -26.07
CA MET A 37 3.40 -16.87 -25.21
C MET A 37 4.64 -16.39 -24.45
N ARG A 38 5.41 -17.32 -23.88
CA ARG A 38 6.68 -16.97 -23.22
C ARG A 38 7.64 -16.30 -24.21
N GLN A 39 7.86 -16.90 -25.38
CA GLN A 39 8.76 -16.34 -26.40
C GLN A 39 8.31 -14.95 -26.88
N TYR A 40 7.00 -14.74 -26.99
CA TYR A 40 6.42 -13.45 -27.33
C TYR A 40 6.72 -12.40 -26.26
N VAL A 41 6.46 -12.70 -24.98
CA VAL A 41 6.69 -11.74 -23.90
C VAL A 41 8.17 -11.48 -23.67
N GLU A 42 8.99 -12.53 -23.68
CA GLU A 42 10.42 -12.48 -23.33
C GLU A 42 11.27 -11.88 -24.45
N HIS A 43 10.97 -12.23 -25.70
CA HIS A 43 11.80 -11.86 -26.86
C HIS A 43 11.07 -11.03 -27.90
N GLY A 44 9.75 -10.83 -27.78
CA GLY A 44 8.95 -10.17 -28.82
C GLY A 44 8.81 -11.00 -30.08
N LYS A 45 9.04 -12.33 -30.01
CA LYS A 45 8.94 -13.22 -31.17
C LYS A 45 7.48 -13.57 -31.44
N GLU A 46 7.03 -13.28 -32.65
CA GLU A 46 5.69 -13.61 -33.11
C GLU A 46 5.54 -15.13 -33.23
N PRO A 47 4.40 -15.71 -32.81
CA PRO A 47 4.24 -17.15 -32.85
C PRO A 47 3.98 -17.66 -34.28
N GLU A 48 4.93 -18.42 -34.80
CA GLU A 48 4.79 -19.09 -36.10
C GLU A 48 4.37 -20.56 -35.93
N GLY A 49 3.66 -21.09 -36.93
CA GLY A 49 3.30 -22.51 -37.03
C GLY A 49 2.22 -22.98 -36.05
N LEU A 50 1.39 -22.06 -35.54
CA LEU A 50 0.27 -22.40 -34.68
C LEU A 50 -0.88 -23.02 -35.48
N GLU A 51 -1.53 -24.04 -34.91
CA GLU A 51 -2.82 -24.53 -35.39
C GLU A 51 -3.92 -23.50 -35.12
N ASP A 52 -5.08 -23.63 -35.77
CA ASP A 52 -6.13 -22.61 -35.68
C ASP A 52 -6.69 -22.42 -34.27
N LEU A 53 -6.82 -23.51 -33.51
CA LEU A 53 -7.24 -23.46 -32.11
C LEU A 53 -6.17 -22.80 -31.22
N GLU A 54 -4.89 -23.08 -31.49
CA GLU A 54 -3.76 -22.47 -30.78
C GLU A 54 -3.64 -20.96 -31.09
N LYS A 55 -3.85 -20.56 -32.36
CA LYS A 55 -3.92 -19.15 -32.76
C LYS A 55 -5.03 -18.43 -32.03
N MET A 56 -6.23 -19.01 -31.97
CA MET A 56 -7.36 -18.43 -31.25
C MET A 56 -7.03 -18.23 -29.77
N ALA A 57 -6.42 -19.23 -29.13
CA ALA A 57 -5.99 -19.13 -27.74
C ALA A 57 -4.92 -18.02 -27.56
N PHE A 58 -3.91 -17.99 -28.42
CA PHE A 58 -2.86 -16.97 -28.38
C PHE A 58 -3.44 -15.55 -28.55
N GLU A 59 -4.26 -15.33 -29.58
CA GLU A 59 -4.85 -14.02 -29.87
C GLU A 59 -5.78 -13.54 -28.75
N SER A 60 -6.53 -14.44 -28.12
CA SER A 60 -7.37 -14.08 -26.96
C SER A 60 -6.54 -13.57 -25.77
N LEU A 61 -5.36 -14.15 -25.55
CA LEU A 61 -4.46 -13.74 -24.47
C LEU A 61 -3.49 -12.61 -24.88
N ARG A 62 -3.35 -12.33 -26.18
CA ARG A 62 -2.42 -11.33 -26.72
C ARG A 62 -2.58 -9.97 -26.07
N SER A 63 -3.81 -9.49 -25.94
CA SER A 63 -4.11 -8.22 -25.27
C SER A 63 -3.59 -8.16 -23.82
N SER A 64 -3.66 -9.26 -23.08
CA SER A 64 -3.16 -9.34 -21.71
C SER A 64 -1.62 -9.30 -21.65
N MET A 65 -0.95 -9.97 -22.60
CA MET A 65 0.50 -9.97 -22.72
C MET A 65 1.02 -8.59 -23.12
N ASP A 66 0.37 -7.91 -24.07
CA ASP A 66 0.70 -6.56 -24.49
C ASP A 66 0.57 -5.57 -23.34
N THR A 67 -0.52 -5.69 -22.57
CA THR A 67 -0.74 -4.87 -21.37
C THR A 67 0.35 -5.10 -20.32
N ASN A 68 0.78 -6.35 -20.13
CA ASN A 68 1.89 -6.70 -19.23
C ASN A 68 3.22 -6.06 -19.69
N ILE A 69 3.57 -6.21 -20.98
CA ILE A 69 4.78 -5.63 -21.58
C ILE A 69 4.78 -4.10 -21.41
N GLU A 70 3.66 -3.45 -21.72
CA GLU A 70 3.54 -2.00 -21.63
C GLU A 70 3.58 -1.50 -20.18
N THR A 71 2.95 -2.21 -19.25
CA THR A 71 3.01 -1.89 -17.82
C THR A 71 4.43 -2.00 -17.29
N TYR A 72 5.15 -3.06 -17.68
CA TYR A 72 6.56 -3.22 -17.33
C TYR A 72 7.39 -2.05 -17.86
N ARG A 73 7.24 -1.67 -19.14
CA ARG A 73 7.92 -0.52 -19.76
C ARG A 73 7.65 0.80 -19.04
N ARG A 74 6.40 1.06 -18.67
CA ARG A 74 6.04 2.26 -17.87
C ARG A 74 6.75 2.26 -16.52
N SER A 75 6.79 1.11 -15.84
CA SER A 75 7.42 0.99 -14.53
C SER A 75 8.93 1.23 -14.57
N ILE A 76 9.65 0.66 -15.55
CA ILE A 76 11.09 0.87 -15.70
C ILE A 76 11.42 2.32 -16.06
N LEU A 77 10.61 2.97 -16.91
CA LEU A 77 10.76 4.39 -17.27
C LEU A 77 10.58 5.28 -16.05
N ALA A 78 9.52 5.04 -15.27
CA ALA A 78 9.26 5.76 -14.03
C ALA A 78 10.40 5.56 -13.01
N ASN A 79 10.85 4.32 -12.82
CA ASN A 79 11.94 3.99 -11.90
C ASN A 79 13.27 4.62 -12.33
N ARG A 80 13.59 4.65 -13.63
CA ARG A 80 14.78 5.33 -14.15
C ARG A 80 14.71 6.85 -13.94
N LYS A 81 13.55 7.47 -14.22
CA LYS A 81 13.31 8.90 -13.98
C LYS A 81 13.46 9.25 -12.50
N ASN A 82 12.95 8.40 -11.62
CA ASN A 82 13.07 8.56 -10.17
C ASN A 82 14.50 8.31 -9.67
N GLY A 83 15.19 7.31 -10.23
CA GLY A 83 16.59 7.03 -9.93
C GLY A 83 17.51 8.20 -10.31
N ARG A 84 17.28 8.85 -11.46
CA ARG A 84 18.03 10.05 -11.88
C ARG A 84 17.84 11.24 -10.94
N LYS A 85 16.67 11.36 -10.31
CA LYS A 85 16.39 12.39 -9.30
C LYS A 85 17.12 12.13 -7.97
N GLY A 86 17.68 10.92 -7.79
CA GLY A 86 18.36 10.50 -6.57
C GLY A 86 17.38 10.12 -5.47
N GLY A 87 17.63 8.98 -4.80
CA GLY A 87 16.86 8.57 -3.62
C GLY A 87 17.37 9.17 -2.31
N ARG A 88 18.63 9.64 -2.30
CA ARG A 88 19.28 10.28 -1.16
C ARG A 88 19.48 11.76 -1.46
N PRO A 89 19.05 12.69 -0.58
CA PRO A 89 19.44 14.09 -0.69
C PRO A 89 20.97 14.17 -0.78
N ARG A 90 21.50 14.91 -1.75
CA ARG A 90 22.94 15.16 -1.80
C ARG A 90 23.33 15.89 -0.51
N LYS A 91 24.30 15.36 0.25
CA LYS A 91 24.96 16.15 1.29
C LYS A 91 25.64 17.31 0.57
N ALA A 92 25.45 18.53 1.07
CA ALA A 92 26.26 19.66 0.64
C ALA A 92 27.72 19.31 0.93
N THR A 93 28.54 19.23 -0.11
CA THR A 93 29.98 19.17 0.04
C THR A 93 30.44 20.61 0.07
N GLU A 94 30.86 21.09 1.24
CA GLU A 94 31.63 22.33 1.37
C GLU A 94 32.98 22.10 0.69
N THR A 95 33.19 22.75 -0.45
CA THR A 95 34.52 22.97 -1.03
C THR A 95 34.57 24.41 -1.53
N ASP A 96 35.58 25.11 -1.04
CA ASP A 96 35.78 26.55 -0.96
C ASP A 96 35.83 27.29 -2.31
N GLY A 97 35.26 28.50 -2.34
CA GLY A 97 35.52 29.44 -3.44
C GLY A 97 34.58 30.64 -3.56
N ILE A 98 34.76 31.63 -2.67
CA ILE A 98 34.49 33.09 -2.84
C ILE A 98 33.02 33.56 -2.80
N ALA A 99 32.84 34.59 -1.98
CA ALA A 99 31.62 35.15 -1.39
C ALA A 99 30.68 35.89 -2.35
N GLU A 100 29.37 35.86 -2.05
CA GLU A 100 28.57 37.04 -1.72
C GLU A 100 27.55 36.66 -0.62
N GLU A 101 27.21 37.62 0.25
CA GLU A 101 26.43 37.46 1.50
C GLU A 101 25.07 36.73 1.35
N PRO A 102 24.59 36.05 2.41
CA PRO A 102 23.31 35.36 2.37
C PRO A 102 22.16 36.37 2.37
N THR A 103 21.48 36.50 1.22
CA THR A 103 20.11 37.02 1.22
C THR A 103 19.26 36.06 2.04
N GLU A 104 18.59 36.59 3.07
CA GLU A 104 17.67 35.84 3.91
C GLU A 104 16.78 34.94 3.06
N THR A 105 16.88 33.63 3.28
CA THR A 105 16.01 32.68 2.60
C THR A 105 14.59 32.91 3.09
N HIS A 106 13.79 33.62 2.28
CA HIS A 106 12.34 33.60 2.34
C HIS A 106 11.91 32.14 2.54
N GLY A 107 11.24 31.91 3.67
CA GLY A 107 10.86 30.60 4.15
C GLY A 107 10.21 29.76 3.06
N PHE A 108 10.57 28.48 3.09
CA PHE A 108 9.97 27.36 2.38
C PHE A 108 8.47 27.58 2.12
N SER A 109 8.17 28.21 0.99
CA SER A 109 6.83 28.38 0.46
C SER A 109 6.93 28.11 -1.03
N GLU A 110 6.89 26.83 -1.35
CA GLU A 110 6.16 26.34 -2.50
C GLU A 110 5.89 24.86 -2.29
N LYS A 111 4.59 24.52 -2.35
CA LYS A 111 4.08 23.16 -2.22
C LYS A 111 4.90 22.22 -3.11
N PRO A 112 5.29 21.02 -2.64
CA PRO A 112 5.83 20.04 -3.56
C PRO A 112 4.78 19.76 -4.63
N THR A 113 5.13 19.98 -5.89
CA THR A 113 4.36 19.47 -7.02
C THR A 113 4.21 17.97 -6.79
N LYS A 114 2.95 17.53 -6.67
CA LYS A 114 2.60 16.15 -6.36
C LYS A 114 3.46 15.23 -7.22
N THR A 115 4.06 14.23 -6.59
CA THR A 115 4.56 13.08 -7.32
C THR A 115 3.43 12.57 -8.21
N ASP A 116 3.67 12.45 -9.51
CA ASP A 116 2.84 11.62 -10.39
C ASP A 116 2.96 10.19 -9.88
N GLY A 117 2.15 9.88 -8.86
CA GLY A 117 2.00 8.54 -8.34
C GLY A 117 1.52 7.69 -9.50
N GLY A 118 2.36 6.75 -9.92
CA GLY A 118 2.00 5.78 -10.94
C GLY A 118 0.62 5.21 -10.66
N LEU A 119 -0.19 5.15 -11.71
CA LEU A 119 -1.53 4.59 -11.69
C LEU A 119 -1.51 3.24 -10.96
N LYS A 120 -2.06 3.21 -9.75
CA LYS A 120 -2.49 1.97 -9.11
C LYS A 120 -3.82 1.61 -9.75
N TYR A 121 -3.80 0.80 -10.80
CA TYR A 121 -5.02 0.24 -11.36
C TYR A 121 -5.54 -0.85 -10.44
N LYS A 122 -6.75 -0.61 -9.92
CA LYS A 122 -7.62 -1.61 -9.30
C LYS A 122 -8.24 -2.42 -10.43
N VAL A 123 -8.04 -3.74 -10.41
CA VAL A 123 -8.71 -4.69 -11.32
C VAL A 123 -10.22 -4.51 -11.14
N GLN A 124 -10.88 -3.95 -12.16
CA GLN A 124 -12.33 -3.96 -12.28
C GLN A 124 -12.71 -5.24 -13.04
N SER A 125 -13.32 -6.18 -12.31
CA SER A 125 -14.10 -7.25 -12.91
C SER A 125 -15.39 -6.63 -13.42
N THR A 126 -15.62 -6.69 -14.73
CA THR A 126 -16.90 -6.31 -15.33
C THR A 126 -17.47 -7.53 -16.03
N THR A 127 -18.43 -8.18 -15.36
CA THR A 127 -19.46 -8.97 -16.02
C THR A 127 -20.42 -8.03 -16.75
N ASP A 128 -20.80 -8.47 -17.95
CA ASP A 128 -21.78 -7.94 -18.90
C ASP A 128 -23.02 -7.26 -18.32
N THR A 129 -23.51 -6.22 -19.01
CA THR A 129 -24.79 -6.21 -19.76
C THR A 129 -25.17 -4.76 -20.12
N LYS A 130 -25.32 -4.48 -21.41
CA LYS A 130 -25.91 -3.25 -21.95
C LYS A 130 -27.41 -3.16 -21.66
N VAL A 131 -27.89 -1.97 -21.27
CA VAL A 131 -29.18 -1.43 -21.73
C VAL A 131 -29.07 0.10 -21.87
N SER A 132 -29.37 0.60 -23.08
CA SER A 132 -29.63 2.01 -23.40
C SER A 132 -31.02 2.41 -22.90
N ASP A 133 -31.22 3.62 -22.36
CA ASP A 133 -31.69 4.80 -23.10
C ASP A 133 -32.11 5.95 -22.14
N SER A 134 -31.95 7.18 -22.63
CA SER A 134 -32.76 8.39 -22.38
C SER A 134 -32.62 9.22 -21.08
N SER A 135 -31.86 10.31 -21.24
CA SER A 135 -32.31 11.72 -21.15
C SER A 135 -32.95 12.29 -19.86
N SER A 136 -32.32 13.40 -19.43
CA SER A 136 -32.87 14.55 -18.67
C SER A 136 -32.95 14.46 -17.15
N ALA A 137 -32.08 15.20 -16.47
CA ALA A 137 -32.47 16.25 -15.52
C ALA A 137 -31.26 16.83 -14.77
N GLU A 138 -31.15 18.16 -14.85
CA GLU A 138 -30.71 19.12 -13.84
C GLU A 138 -29.45 18.88 -12.99
N ALA A 139 -28.51 19.82 -13.16
CA ALA A 139 -27.27 19.96 -12.41
C ALA A 139 -27.49 20.19 -10.91
N LEU A 140 -26.77 19.42 -10.08
CA LEU A 140 -26.39 19.84 -8.73
C LEU A 140 -24.85 19.96 -8.66
N PRO A 141 -24.30 21.05 -8.10
CA PRO A 141 -22.86 21.28 -8.07
C PRO A 141 -22.16 20.22 -7.19
N PRO A 142 -20.91 19.84 -7.53
CA PRO A 142 -20.14 18.88 -6.74
C PRO A 142 -19.88 19.46 -5.35
N THR A 143 -20.44 18.84 -4.31
CA THR A 143 -20.16 19.21 -2.92
C THR A 143 -18.64 19.17 -2.67
N PRO A 144 -18.02 20.24 -2.16
CA PRO A 144 -16.59 20.24 -1.88
C PRO A 144 -16.29 19.16 -0.83
N LYS A 145 -15.39 18.23 -1.18
CA LYS A 145 -14.91 17.20 -0.27
C LYS A 145 -14.41 17.87 1.02
N SER A 146 -15.12 17.63 2.13
CA SER A 146 -14.76 18.10 3.47
C SER A 146 -13.28 17.81 3.72
N ARG A 147 -12.47 18.87 3.79
CA ARG A 147 -11.08 18.77 4.20
C ARG A 147 -11.10 18.47 5.70
N PHE A 148 -10.23 17.57 6.12
CA PHE A 148 -10.16 17.18 7.53
C PHE A 148 -9.89 18.42 8.40
N SER A 149 -10.85 18.73 9.27
CA SER A 149 -10.68 19.71 10.35
C SER A 149 -10.26 18.95 11.60
N PRO A 150 -9.10 19.29 12.19
CA PRO A 150 -8.71 18.82 13.52
C PRO A 150 -9.87 18.96 14.51
N PRO A 151 -10.28 17.90 15.23
CA PRO A 151 -11.26 18.02 16.28
C PRO A 151 -10.66 18.76 17.48
N ASP A 152 -11.51 19.52 18.15
CA ASP A 152 -11.16 20.12 19.43
C ASP A 152 -11.05 19.05 20.53
N VAL A 153 -10.27 19.33 21.57
CA VAL A 153 -10.02 18.43 22.71
C VAL A 153 -11.34 17.99 23.34
N GLU A 154 -12.31 18.90 23.49
CA GLU A 154 -13.61 18.59 24.10
C GLU A 154 -14.43 17.59 23.25
N THR A 155 -14.32 17.70 21.92
CA THR A 155 -14.98 16.78 21.00
C THR A 155 -14.37 15.38 21.10
N VAL A 156 -13.04 15.29 21.26
CA VAL A 156 -12.34 14.02 21.47
C VAL A 156 -12.73 13.42 22.82
N LYS A 157 -12.76 14.20 23.90
CA LYS A 157 -13.18 13.75 25.24
C LYS A 157 -14.59 13.15 25.22
N SER A 158 -15.52 13.85 24.60
CA SER A 158 -16.92 13.40 24.47
C SER A 158 -17.01 12.07 23.73
N TYR A 159 -16.25 11.91 22.65
CA TYR A 159 -16.22 10.67 21.87
C TYR A 159 -15.61 9.50 22.64
N PHE A 160 -14.52 9.73 23.39
CA PHE A 160 -13.94 8.71 24.25
C PHE A 160 -14.89 8.29 25.36
N ALA A 161 -15.58 9.23 26.01
CA ALA A 161 -16.59 8.91 27.02
C ALA A 161 -17.74 8.06 26.44
N GLU A 162 -18.24 8.40 25.24
CA GLU A 162 -19.30 7.63 24.55
C GLU A 162 -18.87 6.19 24.22
N LYS A 163 -17.59 6.00 23.86
CA LYS A 163 -17.06 4.69 23.45
C LYS A 163 -16.43 3.88 24.59
N GLY A 164 -16.55 4.33 25.84
CA GLY A 164 -16.04 3.64 27.03
C GLY A 164 -14.54 3.82 27.29
N GLY A 165 -13.94 4.87 26.74
CA GLY A 165 -12.58 5.33 27.06
C GLY A 165 -12.55 6.35 28.21
N THR A 166 -11.36 6.58 28.77
CA THR A 166 -11.12 7.54 29.85
C THR A 166 -10.72 8.92 29.31
N GLU A 167 -10.97 9.98 30.08
CA GLU A 167 -10.55 11.34 29.71
C GLU A 167 -9.03 11.45 29.53
N ALA A 168 -8.26 10.76 30.36
CA ALA A 168 -6.80 10.72 30.24
C ALA A 168 -6.33 10.09 28.91
N GLN A 169 -7.04 9.08 28.40
CA GLN A 169 -6.76 8.51 27.07
C GLN A 169 -7.11 9.52 25.96
N ALA A 170 -8.22 10.25 26.10
CA ALA A 170 -8.63 11.26 25.12
C ALA A 170 -7.57 12.38 25.00
N ILE A 171 -7.04 12.86 26.13
CA ILE A 171 -5.98 13.88 26.18
C ILE A 171 -4.70 13.35 25.51
N ARG A 172 -4.27 12.12 25.84
CA ARG A 172 -3.09 11.50 25.22
C ARG A 172 -3.26 11.33 23.71
N PHE A 173 -4.44 10.90 23.26
CA PHE A 173 -4.78 10.76 21.85
C PHE A 173 -4.69 12.09 21.11
N HIS A 174 -5.30 13.14 21.68
CA HIS A 174 -5.30 14.47 21.07
C HIS A 174 -3.89 15.05 20.96
N ALA A 175 -3.11 15.06 22.04
CA ALA A 175 -1.74 15.56 22.05
C ALA A 175 -0.82 14.83 21.05
N TYR A 176 -0.99 13.51 20.90
CA TYR A 176 -0.23 12.71 19.94
C TYR A 176 -0.54 13.10 18.49
N TYR A 177 -1.80 13.31 18.14
CA TYR A 177 -2.16 13.66 16.77
C TYR A 177 -1.98 15.14 16.47
N GLU A 178 -2.14 16.02 17.47
CA GLU A 178 -1.85 17.44 17.33
C GLU A 178 -0.37 17.70 17.01
N SER A 179 0.56 17.11 17.78
CA SER A 179 2.01 17.21 17.52
C SER A 179 2.43 16.62 16.16
N ASN A 180 1.70 15.62 15.66
CA ASN A 180 1.94 15.01 14.35
C ASN A 180 1.22 15.74 13.19
N GLY A 181 0.50 16.83 13.46
CA GLY A 181 -0.26 17.58 12.47
C GLY A 181 -1.43 16.80 11.88
N TRP A 182 -2.07 15.95 12.69
CA TRP A 182 -3.19 15.07 12.35
C TRP A 182 -2.93 14.19 11.13
N LYS A 183 -1.76 13.56 11.08
CA LYS A 183 -1.35 12.65 9.99
C LYS A 183 -1.36 11.19 10.46
N VAL A 184 -1.65 10.30 9.51
CA VAL A 184 -1.45 8.85 9.65
C VAL A 184 -0.48 8.42 8.54
N GLY A 185 0.77 8.20 8.92
CA GLY A 185 1.86 8.03 7.96
C GLY A 185 2.13 9.32 7.18
N ARG A 186 2.13 9.25 5.85
CA ARG A 186 2.42 10.39 4.97
C ARG A 186 1.19 11.26 4.64
N ASN A 187 -0.01 10.80 4.95
CA ASN A 187 -1.27 11.44 4.57
C ASN A 187 -1.98 12.06 5.79
N PRO A 188 -2.75 13.15 5.61
CA PRO A 188 -3.62 13.66 6.67
C PRO A 188 -4.69 12.62 7.02
N MET A 189 -5.01 12.55 8.30
CA MET A 189 -6.04 11.67 8.83
C MET A 189 -7.38 12.02 8.19
N LYS A 190 -8.15 10.99 7.81
CA LYS A 190 -9.48 11.19 7.20
C LYS A 190 -10.62 11.09 8.22
N ASN A 191 -10.45 10.20 9.21
CA ASN A 191 -11.47 9.93 10.20
C ASN A 191 -10.79 9.64 11.55
N TRP A 192 -10.77 10.63 12.43
CA TRP A 192 -10.14 10.51 13.74
C TRP A 192 -10.93 9.65 14.71
N LYS A 193 -12.27 9.56 14.53
CA LYS A 193 -13.13 8.69 15.35
C LYS A 193 -12.76 7.21 15.18
N ALA A 194 -12.41 6.80 13.97
CA ALA A 194 -11.92 5.45 13.69
C ALA A 194 -10.57 5.18 14.38
N ALA A 195 -9.65 6.15 14.34
CA ALA A 195 -8.36 6.04 15.03
C ALA A 195 -8.54 5.99 16.55
N ALA A 196 -9.41 6.84 17.11
CA ALA A 196 -9.76 6.88 18.52
C ALA A 196 -10.35 5.54 19.00
N SER A 197 -11.23 4.92 18.22
CA SER A 197 -11.82 3.61 18.55
C SER A 197 -10.74 2.53 18.67
N GLY A 198 -9.76 2.51 17.77
CA GLY A 198 -8.62 1.59 17.86
C GLY A 198 -7.69 1.85 19.04
N TRP A 199 -7.57 3.11 19.50
CA TRP A 199 -6.85 3.45 20.73
C TRP A 199 -7.54 2.90 21.97
N ILE A 200 -8.87 3.03 22.04
CA ILE A 200 -9.68 2.52 23.16
C ILE A 200 -9.57 0.99 23.26
N SER A 201 -9.66 0.27 22.13
CA SER A 201 -9.56 -1.20 22.13
C SER A 201 -8.19 -1.71 22.59
N ARG A 202 -7.09 -1.08 22.13
CA ARG A 202 -5.73 -1.52 22.49
C ARG A 202 -5.41 -1.31 23.96
N ASP A 203 -5.86 -0.21 24.56
CA ASP A 203 -5.62 0.05 25.98
C ASP A 203 -6.43 -0.90 26.87
N ARG A 204 -7.63 -1.31 26.41
CA ARG A 204 -8.44 -2.34 27.07
C ARG A 204 -7.75 -3.71 27.08
N GLU A 205 -7.05 -4.07 26.01
CA GLU A 205 -6.23 -5.29 25.94
C GLU A 205 -4.96 -5.19 26.79
N GLN A 206 -4.42 -3.98 26.95
CA GLN A 206 -3.22 -3.69 27.77
C GLN A 206 -3.51 -3.50 29.27
N GLN A 207 -4.76 -3.59 29.72
CA GLN A 207 -5.06 -3.80 31.13
C GLN A 207 -5.14 -5.32 31.40
N PRO A 208 -4.02 -6.02 31.67
CA PRO A 208 -4.13 -7.31 32.30
C PRO A 208 -4.79 -7.08 33.66
N ASN A 209 -5.84 -7.85 33.95
CA ASN A 209 -6.14 -8.27 35.31
C ASN A 209 -4.84 -8.81 35.92
N LYS A 210 -4.03 -7.95 36.52
CA LYS A 210 -2.97 -8.40 37.42
C LYS A 210 -3.70 -8.85 38.67
N PRO A 211 -3.73 -10.15 39.02
CA PRO A 211 -4.06 -10.50 40.40
C PRO A 211 -3.07 -9.75 41.30
N ALA A 212 -3.60 -9.19 42.39
CA ALA A 212 -2.82 -8.50 43.40
C ALA A 212 -1.56 -9.31 43.77
N PRO A 213 -0.42 -8.68 44.11
CA PRO A 213 0.78 -9.43 44.46
C PRO A 213 0.47 -10.32 45.68
N GLY A 214 0.29 -11.62 45.40
CA GLY A 214 0.11 -12.64 46.40
C GLY A 214 1.37 -12.70 47.26
N ASN A 215 1.20 -12.38 48.54
CA ASN A 215 2.21 -12.41 49.57
C ASN A 215 2.81 -13.83 49.67
N THR A 216 3.88 -14.10 48.92
CA THR A 216 4.63 -15.36 48.99
C THR A 216 5.89 -15.11 49.80
N SER A 217 5.74 -14.93 51.11
CA SER A 217 6.85 -15.16 52.04
C SER A 217 6.82 -16.64 52.42
N ARG A 218 7.44 -17.49 51.58
CA ARG A 218 7.91 -18.79 52.07
C ARG A 218 9.05 -18.52 53.04
N SER A 219 8.89 -18.95 54.29
CA SER A 219 9.90 -18.79 55.34
C SER A 219 11.17 -19.53 54.94
N ALA A 220 12.34 -18.95 55.20
CA ALA A 220 13.62 -19.61 54.97
C ALA A 220 13.71 -20.97 55.70
N ALA A 221 12.97 -21.15 56.80
CA ALA A 221 12.88 -22.42 57.52
C ALA A 221 12.28 -23.56 56.67
N ASP A 222 11.33 -23.25 55.77
CA ASP A 222 10.67 -24.25 54.92
C ASP A 222 11.57 -24.73 53.78
N VAL A 223 12.55 -23.89 53.36
CA VAL A 223 13.51 -24.24 52.31
C VAL A 223 14.62 -25.15 52.85
N TYR A 224 14.99 -25.03 54.13
CA TYR A 224 16.02 -25.88 54.74
C TYR A 224 15.54 -27.29 55.12
N ALA A 225 14.23 -27.50 55.27
CA ALA A 225 13.66 -28.80 55.63
C ALA A 225 13.65 -29.83 54.49
N ASP A 226 13.64 -29.38 53.23
CA ASP A 226 13.60 -30.24 52.03
C ASP A 226 14.98 -30.73 51.57
N ILE A 227 16.07 -30.11 52.03
CA ILE A 227 17.43 -30.45 51.59
C ILE A 227 17.98 -31.70 52.32
N PHE A 228 17.42 -32.09 53.47
CA PHE A 228 17.94 -33.20 54.28
C PHE A 228 17.06 -34.47 54.32
N LYS A 229 16.01 -34.57 53.50
CA LYS A 229 15.10 -35.74 53.47
C LYS A 229 15.26 -36.69 52.28
N GLY A 230 16.42 -36.65 51.60
CA GLY A 230 16.65 -37.42 50.38
C GLY A 230 17.93 -38.25 50.32
N VAL A 231 18.44 -38.77 51.45
CA VAL A 231 19.47 -39.83 51.46
C VAL A 231 19.22 -40.77 52.64
N ILE A 232 18.49 -41.87 52.36
CA ILE A 232 18.63 -43.29 52.76
C ILE A 232 17.30 -43.96 52.45
#